data_AF-A0A8H3SBM5-F1
#
_entry.id   AF-A0A8H3SBM5-F1
#
_cell.length_a   1.000
_cell.length_b   1.000
_cell.length_c   1.000
_cell.angle_alpha   90.00
_cell.angle_beta   90.00
_cell.angle_gamma   90.00
#
_symmetry.space_group_name_H-M   'P 1'
#
loop_
_entity.id
_entity.type
_entity.pdbx_description
1 polymer ?
#
loop_
_entity_poly.entity_id
_entity_poly.type
_entity_poly.pdbx_seq_one_letter_code
_entity_poly.pdbx_strand_id
1 'polypeptide(L)'
;MEQEITLVDRHKFECTVPDTGNRVTTMICHGVSESPEDLYLSFEYNIPYGKVSPEGEEGAKLRAMYRLKAKENLVTGLATMRDLKSRGKLG
;
A
#
# COMPACT_ATOMS: atom_id res chain seq x y z
N MET A 1 9.04 12.22 10.94
CA MET A 1 9.06 10.84 10.43
C MET A 1 9.56 10.92 9.01
N GLU A 2 10.75 10.42 8.76
CA GLU A 2 11.34 10.40 7.42
C GLU A 2 10.78 9.21 6.63
N GLN A 3 10.51 9.42 5.35
CA GLN A 3 10.03 8.39 4.42
C GLN A 3 11.01 8.32 3.27
N GLU A 4 11.45 7.12 2.94
CA GLU A 4 12.25 6.87 1.75
C GLU A 4 11.34 6.34 0.64
N ILE A 5 11.42 6.97 -0.52
CA ILE A 5 10.65 6.62 -1.71
C ILE A 5 11.63 6.14 -2.79
N THR A 6 11.47 4.90 -3.20
CA THR A 6 12.27 4.28 -4.27
C THR A 6 11.37 3.92 -5.43
N LEU A 7 11.68 4.44 -6.61
CA LEU A 7 11.06 4.02 -7.86
C LEU A 7 11.91 2.90 -8.48
N VAL A 8 11.33 1.72 -8.61
CA VAL A 8 11.97 0.55 -9.22
C VAL A 8 11.24 0.27 -10.53
N ASP A 9 11.85 0.65 -11.65
CA ASP A 9 11.20 0.62 -12.98
C ASP A 9 9.94 1.52 -13.07
N ARG A 10 9.34 1.65 -14.26
CA ARG A 10 8.18 2.56 -14.50
C ARG A 10 6.89 2.15 -13.79
N HIS A 11 6.86 0.98 -13.17
CA HIS A 11 5.63 0.33 -12.69
C HIS A 11 5.66 -0.04 -11.21
N LYS A 12 6.76 0.16 -10.48
CA LYS A 12 6.85 -0.20 -9.06
C LYS A 12 7.44 0.93 -8.23
N PHE A 13 6.75 1.23 -7.14
CA PHE A 13 7.12 2.24 -6.15
C PHE A 13 7.18 1.58 -4.77
N GLU A 14 8.23 1.86 -4.01
CA GLU A 14 8.39 1.38 -2.64
C GLU A 14 8.54 2.58 -1.70
N CYS A 15 7.66 2.66 -0.70
CA CYS A 15 7.77 3.61 0.39
C CYS A 15 8.17 2.85 1.66
N THR A 16 9.28 3.24 2.26
CA THR A 16 9.79 2.66 3.50
C THR A 16 9.87 3.71 4.58
N VAL A 17 9.50 3.35 5.81
CA VAL A 17 9.74 4.12 7.02
C VAL A 17 10.86 3.41 7.78
N PRO A 18 12.14 3.84 7.65
CA PRO A 18 13.29 3.09 8.15
C PRO A 18 13.20 2.77 9.65
N ASP A 19 12.74 3.73 10.45
CA ASP A 19 12.63 3.61 11.91
C ASP A 19 11.68 2.51 12.38
N THR A 20 10.65 2.21 11.59
CA THR A 20 9.64 1.20 11.95
C THR A 20 9.75 -0.07 11.12
N GLY A 21 10.54 -0.06 10.05
CA GLY A 21 10.58 -1.11 9.04
C GLY A 21 9.28 -1.24 8.24
N ASN A 22 8.34 -0.31 8.37
CA ASN A 22 7.10 -0.33 7.58
C ASN A 22 7.45 -0.12 6.12
N ARG A 23 6.95 -1.00 5.26
CA ARG A 23 7.12 -0.90 3.81
C ARG A 23 5.77 -1.03 3.12
N VAL A 24 5.52 -0.13 2.17
CA VAL A 24 4.40 -0.21 1.25
C VAL A 24 4.95 -0.26 -0.16
N THR A 25 4.67 -1.34 -0.87
CA THR A 25 5.02 -1.51 -2.27
C THR A 25 3.77 -1.32 -3.11
N THR A 26 3.82 -0.37 -4.04
CA THR A 26 2.79 -0.13 -5.04
C THR A 26 3.29 -0.63 -6.38
N MET A 27 2.48 -1.43 -7.08
CA MET A 27 2.82 -2.03 -8.37
C MET A 27 1.69 -1.80 -9.37
N ILE A 28 2.03 -1.40 -10.59
CA ILE A 28 1.13 -1.43 -11.74
C ILE A 28 1.35 -2.78 -12.41
N CYS A 29 0.35 -3.64 -12.34
CA CYS A 29 0.38 -4.97 -12.93
C CYS A 29 -0.43 -4.97 -14.23
N HIS A 30 0.02 -5.78 -15.19
CA HIS A 30 -0.71 -6.05 -16.41
C HIS A 30 -1.64 -7.24 -16.18
N GLY A 31 -2.89 -7.12 -16.60
CA GLY A 31 -3.84 -8.22 -16.60
C GLY A 31 -3.64 -9.16 -17.79
N VAL A 32 -4.50 -10.16 -17.84
CA VAL A 32 -4.37 -11.32 -18.75
C VAL A 32 -4.48 -10.90 -20.22
N SER A 33 -5.19 -9.82 -20.51
CA SER A 33 -5.42 -9.36 -21.89
C SER A 33 -4.31 -8.48 -22.46
N GLU A 34 -3.32 -8.08 -21.65
CA GLU A 34 -2.24 -7.15 -22.00
C GLU A 34 -2.70 -5.78 -22.56
N SER A 35 -3.99 -5.47 -22.52
CA SER A 35 -4.52 -4.17 -22.93
C SER A 35 -4.28 -3.11 -21.85
N PRO A 36 -4.12 -1.82 -22.21
CA PRO A 36 -3.99 -0.73 -21.22
C PRO A 36 -5.19 -0.62 -20.26
N GLU A 37 -6.34 -1.14 -20.68
CA GLU A 37 -7.58 -1.18 -19.91
C GLU A 37 -7.55 -2.23 -18.78
N ASP A 38 -6.61 -3.17 -18.88
CA ASP A 38 -6.41 -4.29 -17.94
C ASP A 38 -5.24 -4.03 -16.98
N LEU A 39 -4.85 -2.76 -16.82
CA LEU A 39 -3.87 -2.35 -15.81
C LEU A 39 -4.55 -2.24 -14.44
N TYR A 40 -3.99 -2.92 -13.44
CA TYR A 40 -4.47 -2.83 -12.07
C TYR A 40 -3.35 -2.45 -11.10
N LEU A 41 -3.73 -1.71 -10.06
CA LEU A 41 -2.83 -1.25 -9.02
C LEU A 41 -2.85 -2.24 -7.86
N SER A 42 -1.71 -2.87 -7.59
CA SER A 42 -1.50 -3.74 -6.44
C SER A 42 -0.75 -3.02 -5.34
N PHE A 43 -1.15 -3.26 -4.09
CA PHE A 43 -0.49 -2.73 -2.91
C PHE A 43 -0.11 -3.87 -1.97
N GLU A 44 1.18 -3.99 -1.67
CA GLU A 44 1.69 -4.89 -0.65
C GLU A 44 2.09 -4.07 0.59
N TYR A 45 1.51 -4.40 1.73
CA TYR A 45 1.85 -3.81 3.02
C TYR A 45 2.69 -4.82 3.80
N ASN A 46 3.93 -4.44 4.11
CA ASN A 46 4.77 -5.15 5.07
C ASN A 46 4.90 -4.28 6.32
N ILE A 47 4.18 -4.65 7.37
CA ILE A 47 4.13 -3.94 8.64
C ILE A 47 4.73 -4.89 9.69
N PRO A 48 5.95 -4.65 10.16
CA PRO A 48 6.55 -5.46 11.22
C PRO A 48 5.65 -5.43 12.46
N TYR A 49 5.22 -6.60 12.92
CA TYR A 49 4.66 -6.70 14.27
C TYR A 49 5.80 -6.35 15.23
N GLY A 50 5.63 -5.29 16.03
CA GLY A 50 6.63 -4.88 17.01
C GLY A 50 6.84 -5.93 18.10
N LYS A 51 7.05 -5.51 19.35
CA LYS A 51 7.24 -6.44 20.49
C LYS A 51 6.00 -7.29 20.85
N VAL A 52 4.89 -7.15 20.12
CA VAL A 52 3.64 -7.85 20.40
C VAL A 52 3.65 -9.17 19.63
N SER A 53 3.59 -10.29 20.37
CA SER A 53 3.51 -11.61 19.76
C SER A 53 2.28 -11.70 18.86
N PRO A 54 2.42 -12.11 17.59
CA PRO A 54 1.29 -12.35 16.71
C PRO A 54 0.52 -13.62 17.10
N GLU A 55 0.97 -14.42 18.05
CA GLU A 55 0.35 -15.70 18.36
C GLU A 55 -0.87 -15.57 19.29
N GLY A 56 -1.73 -16.58 19.28
CA GLY A 56 -2.93 -16.63 20.11
C GLY A 56 -4.10 -15.75 19.63
N GLU A 57 -5.15 -15.72 20.43
CA GLU A 57 -6.42 -15.04 20.11
C GLU A 57 -6.22 -13.51 19.99
N GLU A 58 -5.42 -12.92 20.86
CA GLU A 58 -5.16 -11.48 20.87
C GLU A 58 -4.34 -11.04 19.64
N GLY A 59 -3.34 -11.83 19.25
CA GLY A 59 -2.60 -11.61 18.00
C GLY A 59 -3.48 -11.74 16.76
N ALA A 60 -4.47 -12.64 16.77
CA ALA A 60 -5.45 -12.76 15.68
C ALA A 60 -6.36 -11.53 15.58
N LYS A 61 -6.84 -10.99 16.70
CA LYS A 61 -7.62 -9.73 16.75
C LYS A 61 -6.79 -8.56 16.22
N LEU A 62 -5.53 -8.46 16.64
CA LEU A 62 -4.63 -7.41 16.20
C LEU A 62 -4.38 -7.45 14.69
N ARG A 63 -4.11 -8.64 14.11
CA ARG A 63 -4.01 -8.83 12.66
C ARG A 63 -5.27 -8.41 11.91
N ALA A 64 -6.45 -8.77 12.43
CA ALA A 64 -7.71 -8.41 11.82
C ALA A 64 -7.90 -6.88 11.78
N MET A 65 -7.56 -6.18 12.86
CA MET A 65 -7.62 -4.71 12.93
C MET A 65 -6.66 -4.05 11.94
N TYR A 66 -5.39 -4.49 11.87
CA TYR A 66 -4.42 -3.96 10.91
C TYR A 66 -4.88 -4.19 9.47
N ARG A 67 -5.41 -5.38 9.16
CA ARG A 67 -5.95 -5.68 7.83
C ARG A 67 -7.13 -4.79 7.47
N LEU A 68 -8.03 -4.51 8.42
CA LEU A 68 -9.16 -3.61 8.20
C LEU A 68 -8.66 -2.19 7.93
N LYS A 69 -7.75 -1.66 8.76
CA LYS A 69 -7.18 -0.33 8.59
C LYS A 69 -6.41 -0.16 7.28
N ALA A 70 -5.66 -1.18 6.86
CA ALA A 70 -4.97 -1.17 5.57
C ALA A 70 -5.97 -1.07 4.40
N LYS A 71 -7.10 -1.79 4.47
CA LYS A 71 -8.17 -1.71 3.45
C LYS A 71 -8.82 -0.32 3.41
N GLU A 72 -9.14 0.25 4.57
CA GLU A 72 -9.71 1.60 4.68
C GLU A 72 -8.77 2.64 4.07
N ASN A 73 -7.49 2.62 4.47
CA ASN A 73 -6.48 3.55 3.96
C ASN A 73 -6.30 3.41 2.45
N LEU A 74 -6.35 2.19 1.91
CA LEU A 74 -6.29 1.96 0.47
C LEU A 74 -7.45 2.62 -0.27
N VAL A 75 -8.69 2.40 0.18
CA VAL A 75 -9.88 2.99 -0.45
C VAL A 75 -9.85 4.52 -0.38
N THR A 76 -9.51 5.07 0.79
CA THR A 76 -9.39 6.53 0.98
C THR A 76 -8.27 7.12 0.13
N GLY A 77 -7.12 6.45 0.06
CA GLY A 77 -5.99 6.87 -0.77
C GLY A 77 -6.34 6.89 -2.26
N LEU A 78 -6.99 5.84 -2.77
CA LEU A 78 -7.48 5.79 -4.16
C LEU A 78 -8.50 6.89 -4.44
N ALA A 79 -9.45 7.14 -3.54
CA ALA A 79 -10.41 8.23 -3.68
C ALA A 79 -9.71 9.60 -3.72
N THR A 80 -8.72 9.81 -2.85
CA THR A 80 -7.92 11.04 -2.80
C THR A 80 -7.13 11.23 -4.10
N MET A 81 -6.51 10.18 -4.63
CA MET A 81 -5.79 10.26 -5.92
C MET A 81 -6.73 10.60 -7.08
N ARG A 82 -7.94 10.03 -7.10
CA ARG A 82 -8.97 10.38 -8.11
C ARG A 82 -9.43 11.84 -8.00
N ASP A 83 -9.64 12.34 -6.78
CA ASP A 83 -9.97 13.76 -6.54
C ASP A 83 -8.83 14.68 -6.99
N LEU A 84 -7.60 14.38 -6.62
CA LEU A 84 -6.44 15.18 -7.01
C LEU A 84 -6.24 15.17 -8.54
N LYS A 85 -6.47 14.03 -9.21
CA LYS A 85 -6.46 13.92 -10.68
C LYS A 85 -7.56 14.77 -11.32
N SER A 86 -8.81 14.69 -10.84
CA SER A 86 -9.93 15.48 -11.39
C SER A 86 -9.72 16.99 -11.23
N ARG A 87 -8.94 17.40 -10.23
CA ARG A 87 -8.53 18.78 -9.97
C ARG A 87 -7.26 19.21 -10.71
N GLY A 88 -6.68 18.34 -11.55
CA GLY A 88 -5.45 18.62 -12.30
C GLY A 88 -4.18 18.75 -11.44
N LYS A 89 -4.21 18.24 -10.20
CA LYS A 89 -3.07 18.27 -9.27
C LYS A 89 -2.16 17.05 -9.37
N LEU A 90 -2.63 16.00 -10.04
CA LEU A 90 -1.84 14.83 -10.42
C LEU A 90 -1.78 14.77 -11.95
N GLY A 91 -0.57 14.71 -12.49
CA GLY A 91 -0.27 14.59 -13.93
C GLY A 91 -0.82 13.32 -14.54
#